data_AF-A0A8H4TH28-F1
#
_entry.id   AF-A0A8H4TH28-F1
#
_cell.length_a   1.000
_cell.length_b   1.000
_cell.length_c   1.000
_cell.angle_alpha   90.00
_cell.angle_beta   90.00
_cell.angle_gamma   90.00
#
_symmetry.space_group_name_H-M   'P 1'
#
loop_
_entity.id
_entity.type
_entity.pdbx_description
1 polymer ?
#
loop_
_entity_poly.entity_id
_entity_poly.type
_entity_poly.pdbx_seq_one_letter_code
_entity_poly.pdbx_strand_id
1 'polypeptide(L)'
;MSSLDSVGSLLAAIANLIAQGLRILSLADKSHWGPDEHEQVHALATVLDGAKKDFQELAPLVNGQIYYEGDRKHESVEELRALKAQFNSHIEQIRDWSRSGGPINPIWVRETHALQRKLHRAQCRAARRIYNSEKEASSRCLGAFLVYRQQREWTIKRAVPDEAEYSRRYREELRLCNAIGSLKRFGDRDIAFVCDYCDGHIVWEDIENMPSIRTFQEAAASPILTLSPTTDNPHWQATGFTLSGHQEKQVVFAPVAIANHVAPQHRDWLAGLLCPYCEEDSSEPQEQYDDEDAYRPDLGYEDMAAFQEHLQWQHTVTAPTSQAQQDSNNCIVM
;
A
#
# COMPACT_ATOMS: atom_id res chain seq x y z
N MET A 1 -20.88 -9.80 31.79
CA MET A 1 -20.00 -8.66 32.13
C MET A 1 -19.36 -8.21 30.82
N SER A 2 -19.82 -7.10 30.24
CA SER A 2 -19.24 -6.55 29.01
C SER A 2 -17.78 -6.20 29.30
N SER A 3 -16.83 -6.90 28.70
CA SER A 3 -15.43 -6.56 28.87
C SER A 3 -15.20 -5.16 28.30
N LEU A 4 -14.42 -4.35 29.02
CA LEU A 4 -13.89 -3.06 28.58
C LEU A 4 -12.83 -3.27 27.49
N ASP A 5 -13.14 -4.11 26.48
CA ASP A 5 -12.23 -4.40 25.39
C ASP A 5 -11.92 -3.11 24.64
N SER A 6 -10.64 -2.94 24.36
CA SER A 6 -10.11 -1.90 23.50
C SER A 6 -9.06 -2.55 22.61
N VAL A 7 -8.61 -1.82 21.58
CA VAL A 7 -7.51 -2.28 20.73
C VAL A 7 -6.30 -2.66 21.59
N GLY A 8 -5.92 -1.80 22.55
CA GLY A 8 -4.78 -2.08 23.45
C GLY A 8 -4.95 -3.35 24.28
N SER A 9 -6.12 -3.55 24.92
CA SER A 9 -6.33 -4.74 25.76
C SER A 9 -6.42 -6.04 24.97
N LEU A 10 -6.95 -6.01 23.75
CA LEU A 10 -6.99 -7.17 22.85
C LEU A 10 -5.62 -7.49 22.27
N LEU A 11 -4.84 -6.50 21.84
CA LEU A 11 -3.47 -6.70 21.36
C LEU A 11 -2.58 -7.27 22.48
N ALA A 12 -2.71 -6.76 23.71
CA ALA A 12 -2.00 -7.32 24.87
C ALA A 12 -2.42 -8.78 25.13
N ALA A 13 -3.71 -9.11 25.02
CA ALA A 13 -4.18 -10.48 25.16
C ALA A 13 -3.62 -11.42 24.06
N ILE A 14 -3.56 -10.97 22.81
CA ILE A 14 -2.94 -11.71 21.71
C ILE A 14 -1.44 -11.91 21.94
N ALA A 15 -0.72 -10.86 22.35
CA ALA A 15 0.70 -10.94 22.66
C ALA A 15 0.99 -11.96 23.78
N ASN A 16 0.13 -12.01 24.82
CA ASN A 16 0.23 -13.00 25.89
C ASN A 16 -0.01 -14.44 25.39
N LEU A 17 -0.95 -14.64 24.46
CA LEU A 17 -1.17 -15.96 23.83
C LEU A 17 0.08 -16.39 23.03
N ILE A 18 0.65 -15.50 22.22
CA ILE A 18 1.87 -15.80 21.45
C ILE A 18 3.04 -16.13 22.39
N ALA A 19 3.23 -15.34 23.45
CA ALA A 19 4.26 -15.57 24.46
C ALA A 19 4.05 -16.90 25.21
N GLN A 20 2.80 -17.30 25.44
CA GLN A 20 2.47 -18.61 25.99
C GLN A 20 2.87 -19.74 25.03
N GLY A 21 2.58 -19.62 23.74
CA GLY A 21 3.04 -20.56 22.72
C GLY A 21 4.55 -20.75 22.72
N LEU A 22 5.30 -19.64 22.72
CA LEU A 22 6.76 -19.65 22.82
C LEU A 22 7.24 -20.33 24.11
N ARG A 23 6.57 -20.06 25.23
CA ARG A 23 6.90 -20.71 26.52
C ARG A 23 6.66 -22.22 26.45
N ILE A 24 5.56 -22.68 25.88
CA ILE A 24 5.27 -24.11 25.69
C ILE A 24 6.40 -24.77 24.89
N LEU A 25 6.74 -24.21 23.73
CA LEU A 25 7.83 -24.73 22.90
C LEU A 25 9.18 -24.69 23.60
N SER A 26 9.47 -23.65 24.40
CA SER A 26 10.73 -23.56 25.13
C SER A 26 10.93 -24.65 26.19
N LEU A 27 9.83 -25.15 26.76
CA LEU A 27 9.80 -26.16 27.82
C LEU A 27 9.63 -27.59 27.27
N ALA A 28 9.32 -27.74 25.98
CA ALA A 28 9.22 -29.04 25.34
C ALA A 28 10.59 -29.71 25.20
N ASP A 29 10.59 -31.05 25.16
CA ASP A 29 11.81 -31.81 24.91
C ASP A 29 12.31 -31.57 23.48
N LYS A 30 13.58 -31.14 23.35
CA LYS A 30 14.21 -30.74 22.09
C LYS A 30 15.06 -31.83 21.47
N SER A 31 15.18 -32.98 22.12
CA SER A 31 16.04 -34.10 21.69
C SER A 31 15.71 -34.62 20.28
N HIS A 32 14.46 -34.47 19.84
CA HIS A 32 13.95 -34.96 18.55
C HIS A 32 13.45 -33.85 17.62
N TRP A 33 13.81 -32.59 17.88
CA TRP A 33 13.35 -31.49 17.03
C TRP A 33 14.00 -31.55 15.65
N GLY A 34 13.18 -31.41 14.61
CA GLY A 34 13.59 -31.17 13.25
C GLY A 34 13.56 -29.68 12.88
N PRO A 35 13.68 -29.36 11.59
CA PRO A 35 13.62 -27.99 11.09
C PRO A 35 12.28 -27.31 11.39
N ASP A 36 11.17 -28.03 11.26
CA ASP A 36 9.82 -27.47 11.39
C ASP A 36 9.52 -26.95 12.80
N GLU A 37 10.02 -27.62 13.85
CA GLU A 37 9.87 -27.16 15.23
C GLU A 37 10.61 -25.84 15.48
N HIS A 38 11.84 -25.73 14.95
CA HIS A 38 12.63 -24.51 15.05
C HIS A 38 12.01 -23.38 14.24
N GLU A 39 11.52 -23.69 13.03
CA GLU A 39 10.78 -22.77 12.17
C GLU A 39 9.52 -22.25 12.87
N GLN A 40 8.78 -23.12 13.58
CA GLN A 40 7.59 -22.73 14.33
C GLN A 40 7.90 -21.78 15.49
N VAL A 41 9.00 -22.00 16.22
CA VAL A 41 9.49 -21.05 17.25
C VAL A 41 9.84 -19.71 16.62
N HIS A 42 10.59 -19.73 15.52
CA HIS A 42 11.00 -18.52 14.81
C HIS A 42 9.78 -17.75 14.27
N ALA A 43 8.79 -18.45 13.71
CA ALA A 43 7.57 -17.86 13.19
C ALA A 43 6.78 -17.15 14.30
N LEU A 44 6.58 -17.79 15.46
CA LEU A 44 5.89 -17.16 16.60
C LEU A 44 6.65 -15.96 17.17
N ALA A 45 7.98 -16.04 17.26
CA ALA A 45 8.80 -14.91 17.69
C ALA A 45 8.67 -13.73 16.72
N THR A 46 8.71 -14.02 15.41
CA THR A 46 8.50 -13.02 14.35
C THR A 46 7.12 -12.38 14.43
N VAL A 47 6.07 -13.14 14.75
CA VAL A 47 4.72 -12.57 14.97
C VAL A 47 4.71 -11.60 16.15
N LEU A 48 5.31 -11.99 17.27
CA LEU A 48 5.34 -11.16 18.47
C LEU A 48 6.11 -9.86 18.25
N ASP A 49 7.27 -9.94 17.61
CA ASP A 49 8.11 -8.78 17.34
C ASP A 49 7.48 -7.88 16.26
N GLY A 50 6.87 -8.47 15.23
CA GLY A 50 6.06 -7.74 14.25
C GLY A 50 4.91 -6.96 14.89
N ALA A 51 4.13 -7.60 15.76
CA ALA A 51 2.99 -6.96 16.44
C ALA A 51 3.43 -5.78 17.33
N LYS A 52 4.57 -5.92 18.03
CA LYS A 52 5.16 -4.83 18.83
C LYS A 52 5.64 -3.68 17.95
N LYS A 53 6.31 -4.01 16.85
CA LYS A 53 6.79 -3.02 15.89
C LYS A 53 5.62 -2.23 15.31
N ASP A 54 4.58 -2.92 14.83
CA ASP A 54 3.37 -2.29 14.29
C ASP A 54 2.73 -1.36 15.33
N PHE A 55 2.64 -1.81 16.58
CA PHE A 55 2.10 -0.99 17.65
C PHE A 55 2.92 0.30 17.89
N GLN A 56 4.25 0.21 17.86
CA GLN A 56 5.15 1.36 18.03
C GLN A 56 5.12 2.31 16.83
N GLU A 57 5.00 1.79 15.62
CA GLU A 57 5.01 2.57 14.38
C GLU A 57 3.65 3.22 14.08
N LEU A 58 2.54 2.57 14.42
CA LEU A 58 1.19 3.08 14.15
C LEU A 58 0.73 4.12 15.17
N ALA A 59 1.10 3.98 16.45
CA ALA A 59 0.64 4.89 17.51
C ALA A 59 0.96 6.38 17.21
N PRO A 60 2.16 6.77 16.75
CA PRO A 60 2.46 8.15 16.37
C PRO A 60 1.63 8.69 15.20
N LEU A 61 1.06 7.81 14.37
CA LEU A 61 0.27 8.22 13.19
C LEU A 61 -1.17 8.63 13.55
N VAL A 62 -1.64 8.25 14.74
CA VAL A 62 -3.02 8.43 15.20
C VAL A 62 -3.11 9.25 16.50
N ASN A 63 -2.35 10.35 16.54
CA ASN A 63 -2.29 11.29 17.68
C ASN A 63 -1.75 10.70 18.99
N GLY A 64 -1.11 9.53 18.93
CA GLY A 64 -0.34 8.94 20.02
C GLY A 64 -0.92 7.65 20.58
N GLN A 65 -0.15 7.03 21.47
CA GLN A 65 -0.42 5.69 22.01
C GLN A 65 -1.75 5.61 22.79
N ILE A 66 -2.12 6.66 23.51
CA ILE A 66 -3.35 6.68 24.33
C ILE A 66 -4.60 6.53 23.45
N TYR A 67 -4.64 7.18 22.29
CA TYR A 67 -5.74 7.09 21.34
C TYR A 67 -5.80 5.70 20.70
N TYR A 68 -4.64 5.16 20.33
CA TYR A 68 -4.56 3.83 19.74
C TYR A 68 -4.96 2.72 20.71
N GLU A 69 -4.43 2.72 21.93
CA GLU A 69 -4.77 1.73 22.97
C GLU A 69 -6.22 1.85 23.43
N GLY A 70 -6.72 3.09 23.49
CA GLY A 70 -8.06 3.43 23.93
C GLY A 70 -9.14 3.23 22.86
N ASP A 71 -8.78 2.88 21.61
CA ASP A 71 -9.77 2.69 20.56
C ASP A 71 -10.76 1.57 20.90
N ARG A 72 -12.04 1.91 20.77
CA ARG A 72 -13.19 1.04 21.07
C ARG A 72 -14.18 0.98 19.92
N LYS A 73 -13.77 1.41 18.72
CA LYS A 73 -14.62 1.26 17.53
C LYS A 73 -15.00 -0.20 17.35
N HIS A 74 -16.30 -0.42 17.16
CA HIS A 74 -16.90 -1.74 17.11
C HIS A 74 -16.16 -2.68 16.14
N GLU A 75 -15.92 -2.21 14.91
CA GLU A 75 -15.21 -2.97 13.88
C GLU A 75 -13.79 -3.37 14.29
N SER A 76 -13.01 -2.47 14.91
CA SER A 76 -11.65 -2.77 15.40
C SER A 76 -11.67 -3.84 16.47
N VAL A 77 -12.60 -3.69 17.42
CA VAL A 77 -12.69 -4.58 18.56
C VAL A 77 -13.18 -5.97 18.14
N GLU A 78 -14.20 -6.07 17.29
CA GLU A 78 -14.70 -7.36 16.78
C GLU A 78 -13.66 -8.11 15.97
N GLU A 79 -12.96 -7.42 15.09
CA GLU A 79 -11.89 -7.97 14.28
C GLU A 79 -10.76 -8.55 15.13
N LEU A 80 -10.31 -7.80 16.13
CA LEU A 80 -9.28 -8.26 17.07
C LEU A 80 -9.77 -9.38 17.99
N ARG A 81 -11.06 -9.42 18.37
CA ARG A 81 -11.65 -10.56 19.09
C ARG A 81 -11.63 -11.83 18.25
N ALA A 82 -12.05 -11.75 16.99
CA ALA A 82 -12.03 -12.88 16.08
C ALA A 82 -10.61 -13.39 15.86
N LEU A 83 -9.64 -12.48 15.78
CA LEU A 83 -8.23 -12.84 15.64
C LEU A 83 -7.66 -13.46 16.93
N LYS A 84 -8.01 -12.90 18.10
CA LYS A 84 -7.67 -13.49 19.40
C LYS A 84 -8.19 -14.92 19.53
N ALA A 85 -9.41 -15.19 19.08
CA ALA A 85 -9.97 -16.54 19.08
C ALA A 85 -9.16 -17.50 18.19
N GLN A 86 -8.74 -17.05 17.00
CA GLN A 86 -7.86 -17.82 16.11
C GLN A 86 -6.50 -18.12 16.76
N PHE A 87 -5.84 -17.11 17.35
CA PHE A 87 -4.59 -17.33 18.10
C PHE A 87 -4.80 -18.29 19.26
N ASN A 88 -5.87 -18.14 20.03
CA ASN A 88 -6.15 -19.05 21.15
C ASN A 88 -6.29 -20.49 20.68
N SER A 89 -7.04 -20.73 19.59
CA SER A 89 -7.14 -22.07 19.01
C SER A 89 -5.79 -22.61 18.53
N HIS A 90 -4.97 -21.76 17.89
CA HIS A 90 -3.64 -22.15 17.42
C HIS A 90 -2.70 -22.54 18.57
N ILE A 91 -2.72 -21.77 19.65
CA ILE A 91 -1.89 -22.04 20.83
C ILE A 91 -2.36 -23.27 21.62
N GLU A 92 -3.67 -23.53 21.69
CA GLU A 92 -4.18 -24.77 22.28
C GLU A 92 -3.75 -26.01 21.47
N GLN A 93 -3.68 -25.93 20.13
CA GLN A 93 -3.11 -27.03 19.33
C GLN A 93 -1.64 -27.31 19.69
N ILE A 94 -0.82 -26.26 19.84
CA ILE A 94 0.58 -26.39 20.27
C ILE A 94 0.67 -26.99 21.68
N ARG A 95 -0.23 -26.61 22.57
CA ARG A 95 -0.31 -27.14 23.94
C ARG A 95 -0.69 -28.62 23.97
N ASP A 96 -1.61 -29.05 23.12
CA ASP A 96 -1.99 -30.46 23.04
C ASP A 96 -0.88 -31.30 22.39
N TRP A 97 -0.16 -30.74 21.42
CA TRP A 97 1.08 -31.35 20.91
C TRP A 97 2.14 -31.49 22.00
N SER A 98 2.35 -30.49 22.84
CA SER A 98 3.37 -30.60 23.91
C SER A 98 3.06 -31.70 24.94
N ARG A 99 1.82 -32.17 25.01
CA ARG A 99 1.39 -33.29 25.86
C ARG A 99 1.52 -34.65 25.18
N SER A 100 1.32 -34.69 23.86
CA SER A 100 1.31 -35.93 23.07
C SER A 100 2.68 -36.27 22.49
N GLY A 101 3.51 -35.26 22.22
CA GLY A 101 4.83 -35.39 21.60
C GLY A 101 4.76 -35.68 20.10
N GLY A 102 5.93 -35.98 19.51
CA GLY A 102 6.07 -36.25 18.08
C GLY A 102 6.41 -35.00 17.25
N PRO A 103 6.54 -35.13 15.92
CA PRO A 103 6.86 -34.02 15.04
C PRO A 103 5.69 -33.01 14.96
N ILE A 104 6.02 -31.73 14.82
CA ILE A 104 5.02 -30.68 14.57
C ILE A 104 4.39 -30.85 13.19
N ASN A 105 3.12 -30.45 13.06
CA ASN A 105 2.46 -30.37 11.76
C ASN A 105 3.04 -29.19 10.95
N PRO A 106 3.62 -29.42 9.75
CA PRO A 106 4.22 -28.35 8.94
C PRO A 106 3.22 -27.29 8.48
N ILE A 107 1.92 -27.57 8.55
CA ILE A 107 0.86 -26.60 8.25
C ILE A 107 0.88 -25.44 9.28
N TRP A 108 1.30 -25.69 10.53
CA TRP A 108 1.27 -24.70 11.61
C TRP A 108 2.15 -23.50 11.36
N VAL A 109 3.29 -23.67 10.70
CA VAL A 109 4.18 -22.56 10.32
C VAL A 109 3.45 -21.63 9.35
N ARG A 110 2.78 -22.20 8.35
CA ARG A 110 2.00 -21.44 7.37
C ARG A 110 0.81 -20.73 8.00
N GLU A 111 0.13 -21.39 8.94
CA GLU A 111 -0.96 -20.78 9.74
C GLU A 111 -0.45 -19.64 10.61
N THR A 112 0.74 -19.80 11.21
CA THR A 112 1.39 -18.75 12.02
C THR A 112 1.67 -17.52 11.17
N HIS A 113 2.23 -17.68 9.96
CA HIS A 113 2.42 -16.57 9.03
C HIS A 113 1.11 -15.97 8.51
N ALA A 114 0.07 -16.78 8.33
CA ALA A 114 -1.25 -16.28 7.97
C ALA A 114 -1.85 -15.42 9.10
N LEU A 115 -1.73 -15.86 10.35
CA LEU A 115 -2.15 -15.12 11.53
C LEU A 115 -1.34 -13.83 11.72
N GLN A 116 -0.02 -13.87 11.46
CA GLN A 116 0.84 -12.70 11.44
C GLN A 116 0.32 -11.63 10.48
N ARG A 117 0.06 -12.00 9.21
CA ARG A 117 -0.48 -11.07 8.22
C ARG A 117 -1.85 -10.53 8.62
N LYS A 118 -2.73 -11.37 9.18
CA LYS A 118 -4.04 -10.92 9.68
C LYS A 118 -3.89 -9.93 10.83
N LEU A 119 -2.95 -10.15 11.76
CA LEU A 119 -2.68 -9.26 12.88
C LEU A 119 -2.16 -7.90 12.43
N HIS A 120 -1.14 -7.90 11.56
CA HIS A 120 -0.62 -6.68 10.95
C HIS A 120 -1.73 -5.86 10.29
N ARG A 121 -2.53 -6.49 9.43
CA ARG A 121 -3.65 -5.85 8.74
C ARG A 121 -4.73 -5.32 9.70
N ALA A 122 -5.05 -6.08 10.75
CA ALA A 122 -6.00 -5.62 11.77
C ALA A 122 -5.48 -4.40 12.53
N GLN A 123 -4.19 -4.35 12.85
CA GLN A 123 -3.53 -3.19 13.48
C GLN A 123 -3.56 -1.97 12.56
N CYS A 124 -3.20 -2.14 11.28
CA CYS A 124 -3.24 -1.08 10.27
C CYS A 124 -4.67 -0.54 10.04
N ARG A 125 -5.67 -1.43 9.96
CA ARG A 125 -7.09 -1.03 9.85
C ARG A 125 -7.59 -0.29 11.08
N ALA A 126 -7.24 -0.74 12.28
CA ALA A 126 -7.59 -0.03 13.52
C ALA A 126 -7.01 1.40 13.51
N ALA A 127 -5.73 1.54 13.14
CA ALA A 127 -5.10 2.85 13.01
C ALA A 127 -5.79 3.73 11.94
N ARG A 128 -6.09 3.16 10.77
CA ARG A 128 -6.83 3.85 9.69
C ARG A 128 -8.22 4.31 10.16
N ARG A 129 -8.94 3.51 10.95
CA ARG A 129 -10.25 3.91 11.47
C ARG A 129 -10.14 5.12 12.39
N ILE A 130 -9.12 5.19 13.26
CA ILE A 130 -8.85 6.37 14.10
C ILE A 130 -8.50 7.58 13.24
N TYR A 131 -7.58 7.40 12.30
CA TYR A 131 -7.19 8.45 11.35
C TYR A 131 -8.40 9.06 10.61
N ASN A 132 -9.27 8.22 10.05
CA ASN A 132 -10.44 8.65 9.29
C ASN A 132 -11.49 9.40 10.14
N SER A 133 -11.58 9.14 11.45
CA SER A 133 -12.53 9.89 12.29
C SER A 133 -12.01 11.26 12.72
N GLU A 134 -10.70 11.49 12.62
CA GLU A 134 -10.05 12.68 13.17
C GLU A 134 -9.57 13.65 12.09
N LYS A 135 -9.29 13.17 10.87
CA LYS A 135 -8.90 14.02 9.75
C LYS A 135 -10.02 14.22 8.74
N GLU A 136 -10.58 15.42 8.73
CA GLU A 136 -11.48 15.92 7.67
C GLU A 136 -10.72 16.37 6.40
N ALA A 137 -9.39 16.49 6.46
CA ALA A 137 -8.60 17.21 5.45
C ALA A 137 -8.12 16.38 4.24
N SER A 138 -8.23 15.04 4.27
CA SER A 138 -7.83 14.21 3.12
C SER A 138 -8.71 12.98 3.00
N SER A 139 -9.26 12.77 1.80
CA SER A 139 -10.01 11.56 1.44
C SER A 139 -9.11 10.33 1.22
N ARG A 140 -7.79 10.50 1.13
CA ARG A 140 -6.83 9.40 0.97
C ARG A 140 -6.90 8.42 2.12
N CYS A 141 -6.71 7.14 1.81
CA CYS A 141 -6.44 6.13 2.84
C CYS A 141 -5.19 6.51 3.65
N LEU A 142 -5.13 6.17 4.95
CA LEU A 142 -3.94 6.36 5.79
C LEU A 142 -2.66 5.83 5.11
N GLY A 143 -2.72 4.63 4.52
CA GLY A 143 -1.60 4.06 3.79
C GLY A 143 -1.16 4.90 2.59
N ALA A 144 -2.12 5.34 1.77
CA ALA A 144 -1.88 6.24 0.64
C ALA A 144 -1.24 7.56 1.09
N PHE A 145 -1.80 8.15 2.16
CA PHE A 145 -1.34 9.40 2.73
C PHE A 145 0.13 9.34 3.18
N LEU A 146 0.60 8.21 3.71
CA LEU A 146 2.01 8.04 4.10
C LEU A 146 2.96 8.11 2.91
N VAL A 147 2.60 7.45 1.80
CA VAL A 147 3.40 7.47 0.55
C VAL A 147 3.35 8.87 -0.07
N TYR A 148 2.14 9.44 -0.18
CA TYR A 148 1.94 10.79 -0.72
C TYR A 148 2.73 11.84 0.06
N ARG A 149 2.69 11.79 1.39
CA ARG A 149 3.45 12.70 2.25
C ARG A 149 4.95 12.61 1.96
N GLN A 150 5.50 11.40 1.83
CA GLN A 150 6.92 11.24 1.57
C GLN A 150 7.30 11.75 0.17
N GLN A 151 6.49 11.46 -0.85
CA GLN A 151 6.68 11.97 -2.20
C GLN A 151 6.69 13.51 -2.20
N ARG A 152 5.72 14.13 -1.52
CA ARG A 152 5.61 15.59 -1.40
C ARG A 152 6.81 16.21 -0.69
N GLU A 153 7.31 15.57 0.38
CA GLU A 153 8.53 16.02 1.06
C GLU A 153 9.75 16.00 0.12
N TRP A 154 9.84 15.06 -0.82
CA TRP A 154 10.91 15.04 -1.83
C TRP A 154 10.73 16.13 -2.89
N THR A 155 9.50 16.39 -3.33
CA THR A 155 9.19 17.46 -4.29
C THR A 155 9.51 18.84 -3.71
N ILE A 156 9.12 19.10 -2.46
CA ILE A 156 9.36 20.39 -1.78
C ILE A 156 10.86 20.65 -1.62
N LYS A 157 11.66 19.62 -1.37
CA LYS A 157 13.10 19.77 -1.16
C LYS A 157 13.85 20.30 -2.40
N ARG A 158 13.21 20.39 -3.59
CA ARG A 158 13.62 21.07 -4.84
C ARG A 158 15.09 20.93 -5.29
N ALA A 159 15.89 20.09 -4.65
CA ALA A 159 17.22 19.71 -5.10
C ALA A 159 17.04 18.83 -6.34
N VAL A 160 17.65 19.24 -7.45
CA VAL A 160 17.83 18.39 -8.63
C VAL A 160 18.62 17.18 -8.14
N PRO A 161 17.99 16.00 -8.04
CA PRO A 161 18.68 14.84 -7.51
C PRO A 161 19.71 14.39 -8.55
N ASP A 162 20.93 14.09 -8.10
CA ASP A 162 21.86 13.33 -8.93
C ASP A 162 21.32 11.90 -9.15
N GLU A 163 21.93 11.12 -10.04
CA GLU A 163 21.48 9.75 -10.32
C GLU A 163 21.46 8.85 -9.07
N ALA A 164 22.39 9.06 -8.14
CA ALA A 164 22.51 8.28 -6.92
C ALA A 164 21.38 8.60 -5.93
N GLU A 165 21.03 9.88 -5.79
CA GLU A 165 19.92 10.37 -4.98
C GLU A 165 18.59 9.93 -5.59
N TYR A 166 18.42 10.01 -6.91
CA TYR A 166 17.24 9.49 -7.60
C TYR A 166 17.07 7.98 -7.34
N SER A 167 18.12 7.20 -7.56
CA SER A 167 18.12 5.74 -7.33
C SER A 167 17.85 5.37 -5.87
N ARG A 168 18.24 6.24 -4.94
CA ARG A 168 17.91 6.10 -3.52
C ARG A 168 16.44 6.39 -3.26
N ARG A 169 15.92 7.54 -3.73
CA ARG A 169 14.51 7.94 -3.58
C ARG A 169 13.57 6.90 -4.20
N TYR A 170 13.91 6.39 -5.38
CA TYR A 170 13.16 5.33 -6.06
C TYR A 170 13.06 4.04 -5.23
N ARG A 171 14.18 3.55 -4.69
CA ARG A 171 14.17 2.35 -3.81
C ARG A 171 13.38 2.60 -2.53
N GLU A 172 13.45 3.81 -2.00
CA GLU A 172 12.69 4.22 -0.81
C GLU A 172 11.19 4.29 -1.10
N GLU A 173 10.78 4.81 -2.26
CA GLU A 173 9.40 4.87 -2.74
C GLU A 173 8.79 3.47 -2.86
N LEU A 174 9.52 2.53 -3.47
CA LEU A 174 9.08 1.14 -3.57
C LEU A 174 9.03 0.44 -2.21
N ARG A 175 10.00 0.70 -1.33
CA ARG A 175 10.01 0.17 0.04
C ARG A 175 8.78 0.66 0.81
N LEU A 176 8.40 1.92 0.65
CA LEU A 176 7.19 2.47 1.27
C LEU A 176 5.94 1.83 0.72
N CYS A 177 5.81 1.70 -0.61
CA CYS A 177 4.67 1.01 -1.23
C CYS A 177 4.50 -0.42 -0.70
N ASN A 178 5.61 -1.17 -0.59
CA ASN A 178 5.63 -2.53 -0.05
C ASN A 178 5.34 -2.60 1.47
N ALA A 179 5.45 -1.49 2.19
CA ALA A 179 5.04 -1.39 3.59
C ALA A 179 3.54 -1.05 3.75
N ILE A 180 2.90 -0.51 2.71
CA ILE A 180 1.48 -0.15 2.74
C ILE A 180 0.56 -1.32 2.35
N GLY A 181 1.07 -2.25 1.57
CA GLY A 181 0.28 -3.36 1.09
C GLY A 181 1.12 -4.35 0.30
N SER A 182 0.42 -5.30 -0.33
CA SER A 182 1.05 -6.39 -1.05
C SER A 182 0.57 -6.46 -2.49
N LEU A 183 1.50 -6.79 -3.39
CA LEU A 183 1.20 -7.05 -4.80
C LEU A 183 0.96 -8.53 -5.00
N LYS A 184 -0.07 -8.86 -5.76
CA LYS A 184 -0.46 -10.23 -6.05
C LYS A 184 -0.91 -10.35 -7.50
N ARG A 185 -0.65 -11.51 -8.09
CA ARG A 185 -1.31 -11.93 -9.32
C ARG A 185 -2.80 -12.03 -9.04
N PHE A 186 -3.62 -11.40 -9.88
CA PHE A 186 -5.07 -11.40 -9.78
C PHE A 186 -5.64 -12.04 -11.05
N GLY A 187 -6.30 -13.18 -10.89
CA GLY A 187 -6.69 -14.03 -12.02
C GLY A 187 -5.47 -14.51 -12.82
N ASP A 188 -5.66 -14.68 -14.13
CA ASP A 188 -4.64 -15.24 -15.01
C ASP A 188 -3.69 -14.16 -15.58
N ARG A 189 -4.14 -12.89 -15.67
CA ARG A 189 -3.45 -11.84 -16.44
C ARG A 189 -3.13 -10.57 -15.66
N ASP A 190 -3.86 -10.29 -14.58
CA ASP A 190 -3.84 -8.98 -13.97
C ASP A 190 -2.94 -8.94 -12.73
N ILE A 191 -2.52 -7.76 -12.32
CA ILE A 191 -1.81 -7.56 -11.05
C ILE A 191 -2.64 -6.64 -10.18
N ALA A 192 -2.84 -7.05 -8.93
CA ALA A 192 -3.52 -6.23 -7.93
C ALA A 192 -2.58 -5.85 -6.79
N PHE A 193 -2.59 -4.58 -6.41
CA PHE A 193 -2.10 -4.13 -5.12
C PHE A 193 -3.25 -4.19 -4.11
N VAL A 194 -3.01 -4.79 -2.94
CA VAL A 194 -3.96 -4.89 -1.84
C VAL A 194 -3.44 -4.10 -0.66
N CYS A 195 -4.14 -3.01 -0.31
CA CYS A 195 -3.76 -2.14 0.80
C CYS A 195 -4.05 -2.79 2.17
N ASP A 196 -3.07 -2.77 3.08
CA ASP A 196 -3.23 -3.33 4.42
C ASP A 196 -4.05 -2.43 5.36
N TYR A 197 -4.23 -1.16 5.00
CA TYR A 197 -4.98 -0.17 5.79
C TYR A 197 -6.47 -0.10 5.46
N CYS A 198 -6.88 -0.35 4.21
CA CYS A 198 -8.27 -0.24 3.78
C CYS A 198 -8.86 -1.46 3.07
N ASP A 199 -8.05 -2.49 2.77
CA ASP A 199 -8.46 -3.64 1.93
C ASP A 199 -8.86 -3.28 0.49
N GLY A 200 -8.56 -2.05 0.08
CA GLY A 200 -8.78 -1.59 -1.28
C GLY A 200 -7.80 -2.22 -2.26
N HIS A 201 -8.35 -2.63 -3.40
CA HIS A 201 -7.60 -3.22 -4.50
C HIS A 201 -7.37 -2.17 -5.59
N ILE A 202 -6.15 -2.12 -6.10
CA ILE A 202 -5.79 -1.35 -7.29
C ILE A 202 -5.32 -2.36 -8.34
N VAL A 203 -6.00 -2.42 -9.49
CA VAL A 203 -5.79 -3.46 -10.49
C VAL A 203 -5.18 -2.87 -11.76
N TRP A 204 -4.09 -3.49 -12.22
CA TRP A 204 -3.53 -3.27 -13.56
C TRP A 204 -3.86 -4.48 -14.43
N GLU A 205 -4.64 -4.24 -15.47
CA GLU A 205 -5.11 -5.28 -16.38
C GLU A 205 -4.02 -5.69 -17.37
N ASP A 206 -3.92 -6.99 -17.64
CA ASP A 206 -3.02 -7.62 -18.62
C ASP A 206 -1.59 -7.06 -18.56
N ILE A 207 -0.92 -7.27 -17.43
CA ILE A 207 0.46 -6.82 -17.22
C ILE A 207 1.33 -7.94 -16.60
N GLU A 208 2.53 -8.12 -17.14
CA GLU A 208 3.45 -9.16 -16.71
C GLU A 208 4.00 -8.91 -15.30
N ASN A 209 4.39 -7.67 -15.01
CA ASN A 209 5.04 -7.28 -13.77
C ASN A 209 4.46 -5.96 -13.26
N MET A 210 4.63 -5.69 -11.97
CA MET A 210 4.22 -4.41 -11.39
C MET A 210 4.85 -3.27 -12.21
N PRO A 211 4.09 -2.21 -12.55
CA PRO A 211 4.64 -1.04 -13.23
C PRO A 211 5.43 -0.19 -12.23
N SER A 212 6.56 -0.73 -11.81
CA SER A 212 7.45 -0.14 -10.83
C SER A 212 8.56 0.67 -11.48
N ILE A 213 8.67 0.76 -12.81
CA ILE A 213 9.69 1.54 -13.52
C ILE A 213 9.00 2.66 -14.29
N ARG A 214 9.49 3.90 -14.16
CA ARG A 214 8.91 5.05 -14.88
C ARG A 214 9.39 5.06 -16.32
N THR A 215 8.52 5.45 -17.27
CA THR A 215 8.80 5.41 -18.72
C THR A 215 10.07 6.20 -19.12
N PHE A 216 10.36 7.33 -18.47
CA PHE A 216 11.58 8.10 -18.76
C PHE A 216 12.88 7.42 -18.31
N GLN A 217 12.81 6.47 -17.37
CA GLN A 217 13.97 5.71 -16.92
C GLN A 217 14.45 4.72 -17.99
N GLU A 218 13.55 4.21 -18.83
CA GLU A 218 13.93 3.41 -20.01
C GLU A 218 14.50 4.29 -21.14
N ALA A 219 13.99 5.52 -21.28
CA ALA A 219 14.49 6.48 -22.27
C ALA A 219 15.86 7.12 -21.90
N ALA A 220 16.35 6.94 -20.67
CA ALA A 220 17.62 7.48 -20.18
C ALA A 220 18.89 6.89 -20.83
N ALA A 221 18.76 6.01 -21.82
CA ALA A 221 19.81 5.78 -22.82
C ALA A 221 20.10 7.04 -23.68
N SER A 222 19.29 8.09 -23.57
CA SER A 222 19.52 9.42 -24.15
C SER A 222 19.70 10.50 -23.06
N PRO A 223 20.75 11.34 -23.11
CA PRO A 223 21.18 12.19 -22.00
C PRO A 223 20.37 13.49 -21.80
N ILE A 224 19.12 13.57 -22.27
CA ILE A 224 18.38 14.85 -22.36
C ILE A 224 17.27 15.02 -21.32
N LEU A 225 16.83 13.99 -20.58
CA LEU A 225 15.64 14.09 -19.73
C LEU A 225 15.90 13.67 -18.27
N THR A 226 16.82 14.34 -17.59
CA THR A 226 16.84 14.41 -16.12
C THR A 226 15.89 15.51 -15.66
N LEU A 227 14.59 15.30 -15.79
CA LEU A 227 13.60 16.21 -15.23
C LEU A 227 13.09 15.60 -13.93
N SER A 228 13.14 16.40 -12.86
CA SER A 228 12.37 16.13 -11.66
C SER A 228 10.89 16.35 -11.98
N PRO A 229 9.96 15.64 -11.32
CA PRO A 229 8.53 15.86 -11.56
C PRO A 229 8.17 17.32 -11.27
N THR A 230 7.65 18.01 -12.27
CA THR A 230 7.04 19.34 -12.16
C THR A 230 5.57 19.24 -12.58
N THR A 231 4.75 20.23 -12.23
CA THR A 231 3.38 20.38 -12.73
C THR A 231 3.33 20.32 -14.26
N ASP A 232 4.34 20.88 -14.92
CA ASP A 232 4.52 20.87 -16.37
C ASP A 232 5.15 19.59 -16.95
N ASN A 233 5.55 18.62 -16.12
CA ASN A 233 6.07 17.31 -16.59
C ASN A 233 5.70 16.20 -15.59
N PRO A 234 4.42 15.79 -15.60
CA PRO A 234 3.90 14.87 -14.62
C PRO A 234 4.38 13.44 -14.90
N HIS A 235 5.25 12.92 -14.03
CA HIS A 235 5.83 11.58 -14.14
C HIS A 235 4.88 10.46 -13.70
N TRP A 236 3.64 10.45 -14.16
CA TRP A 236 2.67 9.42 -13.79
C TRP A 236 2.82 8.12 -14.59
N GLN A 237 3.55 8.15 -15.71
CA GLN A 237 3.66 7.03 -16.66
C GLN A 237 4.72 6.00 -16.29
N ALA A 238 4.39 4.74 -16.54
CA ALA A 238 5.26 3.58 -16.47
C ALA A 238 5.11 2.70 -17.70
N THR A 239 6.22 2.13 -18.16
CA THR A 239 6.21 1.12 -19.20
C THR A 239 6.02 -0.25 -18.57
N GLY A 240 5.03 -0.99 -19.05
CA GLY A 240 4.83 -2.41 -18.74
C GLY A 240 4.80 -3.25 -20.01
N PHE A 241 4.80 -4.57 -19.83
CA PHE A 241 4.59 -5.52 -20.92
C PHE A 241 3.30 -6.30 -20.68
N THR A 242 2.51 -6.51 -21.72
CA THR A 242 1.28 -7.30 -21.63
C THR A 242 1.59 -8.77 -21.45
N LEU A 243 0.90 -9.46 -20.54
CA LEU A 243 1.13 -10.89 -20.34
C LEU A 243 0.63 -11.71 -21.54
N SER A 244 -0.44 -11.24 -22.19
CA SER A 244 -1.06 -11.92 -23.32
C SER A 244 -0.19 -11.93 -24.59
N GLY A 245 0.62 -10.89 -24.80
CA GLY A 245 1.31 -10.66 -26.08
C GLY A 245 2.76 -10.16 -25.98
N HIS A 246 3.28 -9.95 -24.76
CA HIS A 246 4.59 -9.34 -24.51
C HIS A 246 4.76 -7.99 -25.25
N GLN A 247 3.66 -7.26 -25.41
CA GLN A 247 3.65 -5.96 -26.07
C GLN A 247 3.84 -4.85 -25.04
N GLU A 248 4.59 -3.83 -25.42
CA GLU A 248 4.75 -2.64 -24.58
C GLU A 248 3.39 -1.96 -24.35
N LYS A 249 3.08 -1.67 -23.09
CA LYS A 249 1.84 -1.02 -22.65
C LYS A 249 2.19 0.11 -21.70
N GLN A 250 1.76 1.32 -22.03
CA GLN A 250 1.85 2.46 -21.13
C GLN A 250 0.74 2.39 -20.08
N VAL A 251 1.13 2.43 -18.81
CA VAL A 251 0.23 2.33 -17.66
C VAL A 251 0.59 3.36 -16.59
N VAL A 252 -0.30 3.52 -15.62
CA VAL A 252 -0.01 4.37 -14.45
C VAL A 252 1.04 3.71 -13.57
N PHE A 253 2.09 4.47 -13.24
CA PHE A 253 3.14 4.08 -12.32
C PHE A 253 2.58 3.71 -10.95
N ALA A 254 2.92 2.51 -10.46
CA ALA A 254 2.25 1.96 -9.29
C ALA A 254 2.35 2.82 -8.02
N PRO A 255 3.52 3.39 -7.67
CA PRO A 255 3.59 4.32 -6.55
C PRO A 255 2.72 5.58 -6.67
N VAL A 256 2.40 6.04 -7.89
CA VAL A 256 1.45 7.16 -8.07
C VAL A 256 0.03 6.72 -7.73
N ALA A 257 -0.41 5.55 -8.21
CA ALA A 257 -1.72 5.02 -7.85
C ALA A 257 -1.81 4.71 -6.34
N ILE A 258 -0.78 4.06 -5.77
CA ILE A 258 -0.74 3.70 -4.34
C ILE A 258 -0.75 4.95 -3.46
N ALA A 259 -0.05 6.02 -3.81
CA ALA A 259 -0.06 7.25 -3.02
C ALA A 259 -1.40 7.99 -3.04
N ASN A 260 -2.24 7.75 -4.05
CA ASN A 260 -3.45 8.53 -4.27
C ASN A 260 -4.74 7.72 -4.13
N HIS A 261 -4.69 6.51 -3.58
CA HIS A 261 -5.88 5.70 -3.40
C HIS A 261 -6.74 6.13 -2.20
N VAL A 262 -8.04 6.03 -2.38
CA VAL A 262 -9.10 6.23 -1.39
C VAL A 262 -9.57 4.86 -0.91
N ALA A 263 -10.01 4.79 0.35
CA ALA A 263 -10.56 3.55 0.84
C ALA A 263 -11.88 3.19 0.10
N PRO A 264 -12.11 1.90 -0.22
CA PRO A 264 -13.35 1.48 -0.86
C PRO A 264 -14.58 1.87 -0.05
N GLN A 265 -15.68 2.13 -0.74
CA GLN A 265 -16.98 2.31 -0.09
C GLN A 265 -17.49 1.00 0.51
N HIS A 266 -18.52 1.09 1.36
CA HIS A 266 -19.08 -0.10 1.99
C HIS A 266 -19.63 -1.07 0.93
N ARG A 267 -19.12 -2.32 0.95
CA ARG A 267 -19.42 -3.42 0.01
C ARG A 267 -18.73 -3.33 -1.34
N ASP A 268 -17.89 -2.32 -1.53
CA ASP A 268 -16.95 -2.27 -2.63
C ASP A 268 -15.60 -2.88 -2.22
N TRP A 269 -14.79 -3.23 -3.21
CA TRP A 269 -13.47 -3.82 -3.05
C TRP A 269 -12.39 -3.05 -3.82
N LEU A 270 -12.76 -2.31 -4.86
CA LEU A 270 -11.86 -1.44 -5.62
C LEU A 270 -11.59 -0.15 -4.85
N ALA A 271 -10.34 0.27 -4.85
CA ALA A 271 -9.94 1.55 -4.28
C ALA A 271 -10.14 2.64 -5.33
N GLY A 272 -10.85 3.71 -4.97
CA GLY A 272 -10.91 4.91 -5.81
C GLY A 272 -9.53 5.60 -5.88
N LEU A 273 -9.30 6.43 -6.89
CA LEU A 273 -8.02 7.09 -7.14
C LEU A 273 -8.19 8.60 -7.27
N LEU A 274 -7.39 9.38 -6.55
CA LEU A 274 -7.37 10.83 -6.67
C LEU A 274 -6.30 11.26 -7.68
N CYS A 275 -6.55 12.35 -8.40
CA CYS A 275 -5.51 12.97 -9.20
C CYS A 275 -4.64 13.87 -8.31
N PRO A 276 -3.34 13.56 -8.13
CA PRO A 276 -2.46 14.40 -7.32
C PRO A 276 -2.25 15.81 -7.91
N TYR A 277 -2.45 15.97 -9.22
CA TYR A 277 -2.22 17.23 -9.92
C TYR A 277 -3.42 18.18 -9.77
N CYS A 278 -4.65 17.70 -10.01
CA CYS A 278 -5.86 18.52 -9.79
C CYS A 278 -6.06 18.93 -8.32
N GLU A 279 -5.57 18.14 -7.37
CA GLU A 279 -5.58 18.52 -5.95
C GLU A 279 -4.62 19.68 -5.64
N GLU A 280 -3.50 19.79 -6.35
CA GLU A 280 -2.57 20.92 -6.20
C GLU A 280 -3.15 22.20 -6.78
N ASP A 281 -3.75 22.14 -7.98
CA ASP A 281 -4.36 23.30 -8.65
C ASP A 281 -5.50 23.91 -7.82
N SER A 282 -6.31 23.05 -7.20
CA SER A 282 -7.43 23.48 -6.35
C SER A 282 -7.02 23.91 -4.92
N SER A 283 -5.72 23.89 -4.61
CA SER A 283 -5.14 24.43 -3.38
C SER A 283 -4.61 25.85 -3.55
N GLU A 284 -4.52 26.36 -4.77
CA GLU A 284 -4.16 27.76 -5.05
C GLU A 284 -5.36 28.67 -4.73
N PRO A 285 -5.15 29.85 -4.10
CA PRO A 285 -6.26 30.76 -3.81
C PRO A 285 -6.87 31.25 -5.13
N GLN A 286 -8.07 30.77 -5.46
CA GLN A 286 -8.82 31.28 -6.61
C GLN A 286 -9.08 32.78 -6.42
N GLU A 287 -8.76 33.57 -7.44
CA GLU A 287 -9.10 34.99 -7.46
C GLU A 287 -10.63 35.14 -7.43
N GLN A 288 -11.12 36.21 -6.79
CA GLN A 288 -12.53 36.48 -6.44
C GLN A 288 -13.56 36.49 -7.59
N TYR A 289 -13.16 36.14 -8.82
CA TYR A 289 -13.94 36.23 -10.06
C TYR A 289 -13.97 34.94 -10.88
N ASP A 290 -13.41 33.83 -10.39
CA ASP A 290 -13.48 32.54 -11.08
C ASP A 290 -14.68 31.74 -10.57
N ASP A 291 -15.81 31.81 -11.29
CA ASP A 291 -17.09 31.14 -10.95
C ASP A 291 -17.07 29.62 -11.27
N GLU A 292 -15.95 29.07 -11.74
CA GLU A 292 -15.79 27.63 -11.97
C GLU A 292 -15.16 26.96 -10.73
N ASP A 293 -16.03 26.46 -9.85
CA ASP A 293 -15.61 25.47 -8.85
C ASP A 293 -15.01 24.28 -9.61
N ALA A 294 -13.68 24.10 -9.51
CA ALA A 294 -12.99 22.96 -10.11
C ALA A 294 -13.68 21.66 -9.65
N TYR A 295 -14.30 20.93 -10.58
CA TYR A 295 -15.06 19.72 -10.29
C TYR A 295 -14.18 18.70 -9.55
N ARG A 296 -14.53 18.42 -8.28
CA ARG A 296 -13.91 17.39 -7.46
C ARG A 296 -14.87 16.21 -7.33
N PRO A 297 -14.56 15.03 -7.89
CA PRO A 297 -15.20 13.82 -7.42
C PRO A 297 -14.74 13.58 -5.97
N ASP A 298 -15.63 13.71 -4.99
CA ASP A 298 -15.33 13.49 -3.56
C ASP A 298 -14.69 12.12 -3.26
N LEU A 299 -14.82 11.18 -4.19
CA LEU A 299 -14.44 9.77 -4.08
C LEU A 299 -13.34 9.36 -5.07
N GLY A 300 -12.87 10.27 -5.92
CA GLY A 300 -11.91 9.98 -6.99
C GLY A 300 -12.49 9.19 -8.16
N TYR A 301 -11.60 8.73 -9.04
CA TYR A 301 -11.90 7.84 -10.16
C TYR A 301 -12.14 6.40 -9.67
N GLU A 302 -13.13 5.72 -10.25
CA GLU A 302 -13.61 4.41 -9.77
C GLU A 302 -12.62 3.26 -10.03
N ASP A 303 -11.85 3.34 -11.12
CA ASP A 303 -10.89 2.31 -11.50
C ASP A 303 -9.61 2.88 -12.15
N MET A 304 -8.68 1.98 -12.46
CA MET A 304 -7.39 2.34 -13.09
C MET A 304 -7.56 2.87 -14.51
N ALA A 305 -8.59 2.42 -15.25
CA ALA A 305 -8.80 2.82 -16.64
C ALA A 305 -9.30 4.26 -16.70
N ALA A 306 -10.30 4.62 -15.90
CA ALA A 306 -10.81 5.98 -15.77
C ALA A 306 -9.74 6.93 -15.24
N PHE A 307 -8.93 6.49 -14.27
CA PHE A 307 -7.82 7.29 -13.76
C PHE A 307 -6.75 7.53 -14.83
N GLN A 308 -6.37 6.48 -15.56
CA GLN A 308 -5.39 6.58 -16.64
C GLN A 308 -5.89 7.49 -17.76
N GLU A 309 -7.15 7.35 -18.17
CA GLU A 309 -7.76 8.20 -19.18
C GLU A 309 -7.66 9.67 -18.77
N HIS A 310 -8.06 10.01 -17.53
CA HIS A 310 -7.94 11.39 -17.03
C HIS A 310 -6.50 11.92 -17.10
N LEU A 311 -5.52 11.15 -16.61
CA LEU A 311 -4.10 11.55 -16.66
C LEU A 311 -3.61 11.75 -18.10
N GLN A 312 -4.09 10.93 -19.03
CA GLN A 312 -3.77 11.06 -20.46
C GLN A 312 -4.32 12.35 -21.06
N TRP A 313 -5.56 12.72 -20.73
CA TRP A 313 -6.21 13.91 -21.27
C TRP A 313 -5.72 15.22 -20.64
N GLN A 314 -5.49 15.25 -19.33
CA GLN A 314 -5.27 16.49 -18.57
C GLN A 314 -3.80 16.70 -18.15
N HIS A 315 -3.05 15.61 -18.00
CA HIS A 315 -1.70 15.63 -17.43
C HIS A 315 -0.72 14.89 -18.32
N THR A 316 -0.88 14.95 -19.64
CA THR A 316 0.17 14.51 -20.56
C THR A 316 0.64 15.71 -21.34
N VAL A 317 1.91 16.04 -21.18
CA VAL A 317 2.55 17.01 -22.07
C VAL A 317 2.61 16.33 -23.43
N THR A 318 1.80 16.78 -24.37
CA THR A 318 2.06 16.53 -25.79
C THR A 318 3.46 17.07 -26.07
N ALA A 319 4.46 16.19 -26.09
CA ALA A 319 5.70 16.50 -26.79
C ALA A 319 5.27 16.96 -28.20
N PRO A 320 5.81 18.07 -28.73
CA PRO A 320 5.52 18.45 -30.10
C PRO A 320 5.92 17.27 -30.96
N THR A 321 4.93 16.57 -31.51
CA THR A 321 5.12 15.55 -32.52
C THR A 321 5.94 16.22 -33.60
N SER A 322 7.22 15.85 -33.67
CA SER A 322 8.08 16.16 -34.80
C SER A 322 7.62 15.33 -35.99
N GLN A 323 6.37 15.51 -36.41
CA GLN A 323 6.01 15.33 -37.80
C GLN A 323 6.39 16.65 -38.48
N ALA A 324 7.68 16.78 -38.77
CA ALA A 324 8.09 17.55 -39.93
C ALA A 324 7.51 16.80 -41.15
N GLN A 325 6.23 17.09 -41.43
CA GLN A 325 5.65 16.81 -42.73
C GLN A 325 6.51 17.60 -43.71
N GLN A 326 7.28 16.87 -44.50
CA GLN A 326 8.11 17.44 -45.55
C GLN A 326 7.20 18.29 -46.44
N ASP A 327 7.39 19.61 -46.39
CA ASP A 327 6.91 20.53 -47.42
C ASP A 327 7.52 20.11 -48.76
N SER A 328 6.83 19.24 -49.48
CA SER A 328 7.05 19.07 -50.90
C SER A 328 6.41 20.28 -51.60
N ASN A 329 7.19 21.35 -51.69
CA ASN A 329 7.00 22.41 -52.68
C ASN A 329 6.74 21.78 -54.05
N ASN A 330 5.52 21.93 -54.57
CA ASN A 330 5.26 22.13 -56.00
C ASN A 330 3.76 22.36 -56.25
N CYS A 331 3.37 23.63 -56.26
CA CYS A 331 2.21 24.07 -57.04
C CYS A 331 2.63 25.29 -57.87
N ILE A 332 2.77 25.05 -59.17
CA ILE A 332 3.04 26.01 -60.24
C ILE A 332 1.78 26.86 -60.47
N VAL A 333 2.00 28.16 -60.63
CA VAL A 333 1.01 29.16 -61.06
C VAL A 333 0.70 28.97 -62.55
N MET A 334 -0.59 28.88 -62.91
CA MET A 334 -1.15 29.44 -64.15
C MET A 334 -2.55 29.98 -63.88
#